data_AF-A0A0F0HP53-F1
#
_entry.id   AF-A0A0F0HP53-F1
#
_cell.length_a   1.000
_cell.length_b   1.000
_cell.length_c   1.000
_cell.angle_alpha   90.00
_cell.angle_beta   90.00
_cell.angle_gamma   90.00
#
_symmetry.space_group_name_H-M   'P 1'
#
loop_
_entity.id
_entity.type
_entity.pdbx_description
1 polymer ?
#
loop_
_entity_poly.entity_id
_entity_poly.type
_entity_poly.pdbx_seq_one_letter_code
_entity_poly.pdbx_strand_id
1 'polypeptide(L)'
;MTDLTTYQPHPFIGGRAAALRELAGWRAGGAGAPEVVLVTGDPGSGRSRLLTGFLMLCEPSYREQFDLAALDPTTVPPAGPTAPMVFDATGLSAVQLLWAVADELGLAAERTEELYRSLAEPRAEAVSLVVADVDRAGVLRATEEAARVAAEVLRPLALAPGVRLLAEVPRAQAQWLMGELPAGLAVLVDLDRAPWADEEALALQSEFATAGLGVDPVGLARQARSPLVVQLAARSLGAVPPGGPVPPPGSVGDVLDLHAERCGMNELTLRRLLAPLALTGPGGALPFGLWGRLASAVAGKDMSPALADGQLLLLPFIELVGEDEESAVRIVHPAVADEVRERFGSAVREAQRRMVQALLATLPEGGADRWEAAAPYVREQLAGHALDGGVLPELLADPGFLLHADQVSLRAAVEHLVAAGTELPAQARTWLRLAPLFTRNEAGPDLRAALLEHALRQDGLPATEFGPDLPWRTLWARPLPGVTAVTAALTPEGTTALVAVVPGTGAPTAEDATAGLAAFDALTGAPLPTAPDTLTRPSGEQRASTGLALSIGGDYLRVWRLDGDGAAGEQVAAFLSAEPLAGADLTPDGVLVLADTRGVSALRLTAATAATER
;
A
#
# COMPACT_ATOMS: atom_id res chain seq x y z
N MET A 1 -39.60 -6.47 31.98
CA MET A 1 -39.94 -6.43 30.55
C MET A 1 -40.03 -4.98 30.18
N THR A 2 -38.87 -4.38 29.94
CA THR A 2 -38.73 -2.98 29.55
C THR A 2 -38.98 -2.92 28.05
N ASP A 3 -39.83 -1.99 27.64
CA ASP A 3 -40.25 -1.80 26.26
C ASP A 3 -39.01 -1.50 25.38
N LEU A 4 -38.67 -2.43 24.47
CA LEU A 4 -37.51 -2.33 23.57
C LEU A 4 -37.72 -1.28 22.44
N THR A 5 -38.84 -0.56 22.46
CA THR A 5 -39.29 0.31 21.36
C THR A 5 -38.85 1.77 21.46
N THR A 6 -38.21 2.22 22.55
CA THR A 6 -37.94 3.66 22.76
C THR A 6 -36.58 4.15 22.24
N TYR A 7 -35.67 3.27 21.79
CA TYR A 7 -34.41 3.72 21.20
C TYR A 7 -34.55 3.87 19.68
N GLN A 8 -34.53 5.11 19.19
CA GLN A 8 -34.37 5.37 17.76
C GLN A 8 -33.09 4.65 17.29
N PRO A 9 -33.14 3.77 16.27
CA PRO A 9 -31.98 2.97 15.89
C PRO A 9 -30.85 3.91 15.47
N HIS A 10 -29.82 4.01 16.32
CA HIS A 10 -28.63 4.76 16.01
C HIS A 10 -27.94 4.10 14.80
N PRO A 11 -27.36 4.85 13.86
CA PRO A 11 -26.72 4.31 12.66
C PRO A 11 -25.54 3.37 12.94
N PHE A 12 -25.11 3.22 14.20
CA PHE A 12 -24.06 2.27 14.59
C PHE A 12 -24.43 1.42 15.81
N ILE A 13 -25.50 1.75 16.55
CA ILE A 13 -25.86 1.10 17.81
C ILE A 13 -27.36 0.74 17.79
N GLY A 14 -27.68 -0.47 18.26
CA GLY A 14 -29.03 -1.04 18.20
C GLY A 14 -29.10 -2.21 17.22
N GLY A 15 -29.33 -3.41 17.77
CA GLY A 15 -29.25 -4.68 17.06
C GLY A 15 -27.94 -5.44 17.27
N ARG A 16 -27.88 -6.69 16.80
CA ARG A 16 -26.78 -7.64 17.00
C ARG A 16 -26.46 -7.88 18.48
N ALA A 17 -27.50 -7.92 19.32
CA ALA A 17 -27.33 -7.97 20.79
C ALA A 17 -26.47 -9.16 21.27
N ALA A 18 -26.59 -10.33 20.62
CA ALA A 18 -25.73 -11.46 20.94
C ALA A 18 -24.25 -11.14 20.69
N ALA A 19 -23.92 -10.61 19.51
CA ALA A 19 -22.54 -10.26 19.17
C ALA A 19 -21.99 -9.16 20.09
N LEU A 20 -22.78 -8.10 20.36
CA LEU A 20 -22.38 -7.05 21.29
C LEU A 20 -22.13 -7.57 22.71
N ARG A 21 -22.95 -8.51 23.20
CA ARG A 21 -22.70 -9.20 24.48
C ARG A 21 -21.36 -9.92 24.50
N GLU A 22 -21.02 -10.61 23.41
CA GLU A 22 -19.73 -11.29 23.28
C GLU A 22 -18.56 -10.28 23.28
N LEU A 23 -18.69 -9.18 22.53
CA LEU A 23 -17.67 -8.12 22.50
C LEU A 23 -17.52 -7.40 23.85
N ALA A 24 -18.63 -7.16 24.56
CA ALA A 24 -18.62 -6.58 25.90
C ALA A 24 -17.98 -7.54 26.93
N GLY A 25 -18.29 -8.83 26.84
CA GLY A 25 -17.67 -9.89 27.64
C GLY A 25 -16.18 -10.03 27.37
N TRP A 26 -15.79 -9.98 26.09
CA TRP A 26 -14.40 -9.81 25.70
C TRP A 26 -13.84 -8.56 26.36
N ARG A 27 -14.37 -7.35 26.20
CA ARG A 27 -13.78 -6.14 26.81
C ARG A 27 -13.59 -6.24 28.34
N ALA A 28 -14.50 -6.91 29.04
CA ALA A 28 -14.46 -7.07 30.50
C ALA A 28 -13.32 -7.95 31.02
N GLY A 29 -12.91 -8.98 30.29
CA GLY A 29 -11.74 -9.81 30.65
C GLY A 29 -11.90 -10.65 31.92
N GLY A 30 -13.13 -11.02 32.27
CA GLY A 30 -13.41 -11.90 33.40
C GLY A 30 -13.03 -13.35 33.15
N ALA A 31 -13.07 -14.18 34.20
CA ALA A 31 -12.82 -15.62 34.09
C ALA A 31 -13.78 -16.27 33.07
N GLY A 32 -13.21 -16.94 32.06
CA GLY A 32 -13.98 -17.58 30.99
C GLY A 32 -14.35 -16.68 29.81
N ALA A 33 -13.96 -15.40 29.82
CA ALA A 33 -14.04 -14.55 28.63
C ALA A 33 -12.99 -14.99 27.59
N PRO A 34 -13.30 -14.97 26.29
CA PRO A 34 -12.31 -15.29 25.27
C PRO A 34 -11.18 -14.25 25.26
N GLU A 35 -9.97 -14.71 24.94
CA GLU A 35 -8.84 -13.82 24.66
C GLU A 35 -8.92 -13.30 23.23
N VAL A 36 -9.43 -14.13 22.31
CA VAL A 36 -9.55 -13.81 20.89
C VAL A 36 -11.01 -13.86 20.45
N VAL A 37 -11.48 -12.81 19.79
CA VAL A 37 -12.79 -12.79 19.11
C VAL A 37 -12.58 -12.49 17.64
N LEU A 38 -13.08 -13.38 16.79
CA LEU A 38 -13.05 -13.20 15.33
C LEU A 38 -14.47 -12.87 14.87
N VAL A 39 -14.65 -11.69 14.29
CA VAL A 39 -15.92 -11.25 13.70
C VAL A 39 -15.87 -11.51 12.21
N THR A 40 -16.85 -12.25 11.71
CA THR A 40 -16.96 -12.57 10.29
C THR A 40 -18.41 -12.47 9.80
N GLY A 41 -18.57 -12.56 8.49
CA GLY A 41 -19.82 -12.36 7.79
C GLY A 41 -19.58 -12.12 6.30
N ASP A 42 -20.62 -12.30 5.50
CA ASP A 42 -20.69 -11.96 4.10
C ASP A 42 -20.47 -10.45 3.92
N PRO A 43 -19.99 -10.02 2.73
CA PRO A 43 -19.90 -8.61 2.41
C PRO A 43 -21.24 -7.89 2.62
N GLY A 44 -21.23 -6.85 3.47
CA GLY A 44 -22.44 -6.08 3.78
C GLY A 44 -23.26 -6.57 4.99
N SER A 45 -22.82 -7.62 5.70
CA SER A 45 -23.50 -8.13 6.91
C SER A 45 -23.45 -7.18 8.11
N GLY A 46 -22.67 -6.09 8.00
CA GLY A 46 -22.55 -5.04 9.01
C GLY A 46 -21.43 -5.23 10.03
N ARG A 47 -20.35 -5.95 9.68
CA ARG A 47 -19.18 -6.17 10.54
C ARG A 47 -18.54 -4.85 10.99
N SER A 48 -18.17 -3.99 10.05
CA SER A 48 -17.57 -2.67 10.36
C SER A 48 -18.55 -1.79 11.15
N ARG A 49 -19.85 -1.84 10.85
CA ARG A 49 -20.89 -1.11 11.62
C ARG A 49 -20.94 -1.58 13.08
N LEU A 50 -20.90 -2.90 13.31
CA LEU A 50 -20.87 -3.50 14.65
C LEU A 50 -19.61 -3.08 15.41
N LEU A 51 -18.43 -3.20 14.78
CA LEU A 51 -17.17 -2.81 15.40
C LEU A 51 -17.13 -1.32 15.73
N THR A 52 -17.55 -0.45 14.82
CA THR A 52 -17.62 1.00 15.06
C THR A 52 -18.55 1.31 16.23
N GLY A 53 -19.76 0.73 16.27
CA GLY A 53 -20.68 0.92 17.40
C GLY A 53 -20.10 0.45 18.74
N PHE A 54 -19.44 -0.70 18.76
CA PHE A 54 -18.77 -1.23 19.95
C PHE A 54 -17.60 -0.34 20.41
N LEU A 55 -16.78 0.16 19.49
CA LEU A 55 -15.65 1.05 19.78
C LEU A 55 -16.12 2.41 20.30
N MET A 56 -17.20 2.96 19.74
CA MET A 56 -17.84 4.17 20.25
C MET A 56 -18.31 4.00 21.71
N LEU A 57 -18.77 2.82 22.12
CA LEU A 57 -19.12 2.53 23.51
C LEU A 57 -17.89 2.34 24.42
N CYS A 58 -16.75 1.94 23.88
CA CYS A 58 -15.49 1.82 24.61
C CYS A 58 -14.78 3.15 24.83
N GLU A 59 -14.92 4.08 23.88
CA GLU A 59 -14.26 5.38 23.87
C GLU A 59 -15.02 6.41 24.73
N PRO A 60 -14.43 6.96 25.82
CA PRO A 60 -15.15 7.82 26.76
C PRO A 60 -15.87 9.01 26.11
N SER A 61 -15.21 9.68 25.16
CA SER A 61 -15.74 10.87 24.48
C SER A 61 -16.99 10.61 23.62
N TYR A 62 -17.09 9.41 23.03
CA TYR A 62 -18.29 8.98 22.32
C TYR A 62 -19.32 8.36 23.26
N ARG A 63 -18.88 7.61 24.27
CA ARG A 63 -19.74 6.92 25.23
C ARG A 63 -20.70 7.88 25.95
N GLU A 64 -20.24 9.07 26.31
CA GLU A 64 -21.05 10.12 26.98
C GLU A 64 -22.20 10.66 26.11
N GLN A 65 -22.15 10.46 24.80
CA GLN A 65 -23.18 10.92 23.86
C GLN A 65 -24.40 9.98 23.80
N PHE A 66 -24.32 8.79 24.43
CA PHE A 66 -25.37 7.80 24.42
C PHE A 66 -26.15 7.73 25.73
N ASP A 67 -27.46 7.59 25.64
CA ASP A 67 -28.29 7.19 26.78
C ASP A 67 -28.10 5.68 27.06
N LEU A 68 -27.08 5.36 27.85
CA LEU A 68 -26.75 3.98 28.21
C LEU A 68 -27.88 3.28 29.01
N ALA A 69 -28.76 4.03 29.67
CA ALA A 69 -29.87 3.45 30.42
C ALA A 69 -30.98 2.89 29.49
N ALA A 70 -31.02 3.36 28.25
CA ALA A 70 -31.91 2.85 27.21
C ALA A 70 -31.38 1.58 26.52
N LEU A 71 -30.12 1.20 26.76
CA LEU A 71 -29.49 0.02 26.17
C LEU A 71 -29.57 -1.19 27.11
N ASP A 72 -29.51 -2.41 26.55
CA ASP A 72 -29.31 -3.62 27.34
C ASP A 72 -27.92 -3.55 28.02
N PRO A 73 -27.84 -3.52 29.36
CA PRO A 73 -26.57 -3.39 30.08
C PRO A 73 -25.55 -4.48 29.74
N THR A 74 -26.02 -5.65 29.29
CA THR A 74 -25.14 -6.77 28.91
C THR A 74 -24.42 -6.54 27.58
N THR A 75 -24.95 -5.66 26.73
CA THR A 75 -24.36 -5.26 25.44
C THR A 75 -23.40 -4.09 25.56
N VAL A 76 -23.36 -3.45 26.73
CA VAL A 76 -22.55 -2.26 26.97
C VAL A 76 -21.21 -2.69 27.58
N PRO A 77 -20.07 -2.45 26.91
CA PRO A 77 -18.77 -2.76 27.47
C PRO A 77 -18.54 -1.97 28.78
N PRO A 78 -17.79 -2.55 29.75
CA PRO A 78 -17.49 -1.86 30.98
C PRO A 78 -16.67 -0.59 30.70
N ALA A 79 -16.91 0.45 31.50
CA ALA A 79 -16.08 1.65 31.45
C ALA A 79 -14.66 1.27 31.91
N GLY A 80 -13.66 1.56 31.07
CA GLY A 80 -12.26 1.32 31.36
C GLY A 80 -11.46 2.61 31.25
N PRO A 81 -10.28 2.70 31.87
CA PRO A 81 -9.42 3.88 31.80
C PRO A 81 -8.82 4.09 30.40
N THR A 82 -8.74 3.04 29.57
CA THR A 82 -8.17 3.07 28.22
C THR A 82 -9.09 2.36 27.22
N ALA A 83 -9.28 2.93 26.03
CA ALA A 83 -9.94 2.24 24.92
C ALA A 83 -9.00 1.16 24.32
N PRO A 84 -9.54 0.13 23.64
CA PRO A 84 -8.71 -0.78 22.86
C PRO A 84 -7.92 -0.02 21.78
N MET A 85 -6.68 -0.45 21.51
CA MET A 85 -5.91 0.06 20.39
C MET A 85 -6.49 -0.50 19.09
N VAL A 86 -6.73 0.35 18.09
CA VAL A 86 -7.42 -0.03 16.84
C VAL A 86 -6.48 0.14 15.66
N PHE A 87 -6.37 -0.89 14.83
CA PHE A 87 -5.60 -0.90 13.60
C PHE A 87 -6.51 -1.20 12.41
N ASP A 88 -6.53 -0.28 11.46
CA ASP A 88 -7.21 -0.47 10.16
C ASP A 88 -6.22 -1.13 9.20
N ALA A 89 -6.56 -2.31 8.68
CA ALA A 89 -5.72 -3.01 7.73
C ALA A 89 -5.81 -2.43 6.30
N THR A 90 -6.74 -1.51 6.02
CA THR A 90 -7.01 -0.98 4.68
C THR A 90 -5.74 -0.42 4.04
N GLY A 91 -5.35 -1.00 2.89
CA GLY A 91 -4.17 -0.55 2.15
C GLY A 91 -2.82 -0.95 2.75
N LEU A 92 -2.79 -1.56 3.94
CA LEU A 92 -1.55 -1.99 4.59
C LEU A 92 -1.19 -3.43 4.21
N SER A 93 0.08 -3.66 3.90
CA SER A 93 0.60 -5.03 3.88
C SER A 93 0.66 -5.62 5.29
N ALA A 94 0.68 -6.95 5.39
CA ALA A 94 0.82 -7.68 6.64
C ALA A 94 2.07 -7.23 7.43
N VAL A 95 3.18 -6.96 6.72
CA VAL A 95 4.41 -6.45 7.33
C VAL A 95 4.20 -5.04 7.89
N GLN A 96 3.61 -4.11 7.12
CA GLN A 96 3.34 -2.75 7.60
C GLN A 96 2.39 -2.75 8.80
N LEU A 97 1.34 -3.57 8.76
CA LEU A 97 0.39 -3.71 9.86
C LEU A 97 1.08 -4.29 11.11
N LEU A 98 1.94 -5.30 10.96
CA LEU A 98 2.71 -5.85 12.07
C LEU A 98 3.62 -4.80 12.73
N TRP A 99 4.31 -4.00 11.92
CA TRP A 99 5.17 -2.92 12.43
C TRP A 99 4.36 -1.81 13.10
N ALA A 100 3.21 -1.42 12.54
CA ALA A 100 2.31 -0.46 13.19
C ALA A 100 1.84 -0.96 14.57
N VAL A 101 1.51 -2.25 14.68
CA VAL A 101 1.16 -2.87 15.97
C VAL A 101 2.37 -2.90 16.90
N ALA A 102 3.55 -3.24 16.39
CA ALA A 102 4.77 -3.29 17.19
C ALA A 102 5.15 -1.92 17.78
N ASP A 103 5.04 -0.86 16.99
CA ASP A 103 5.35 0.51 17.41
C ASP A 103 4.42 0.94 18.55
N GLU A 104 3.11 0.72 18.41
CA GLU A 104 2.14 1.05 19.45
C GLU A 104 2.33 0.20 20.72
N LEU A 105 2.75 -1.06 20.56
CA LEU A 105 3.10 -1.94 21.68
C LEU A 105 4.46 -1.62 22.32
N GLY A 106 5.22 -0.67 21.75
CA GLY A 106 6.55 -0.28 22.21
C GLY A 106 7.62 -1.36 22.04
N LEU A 107 7.51 -2.21 21.02
CA LEU A 107 8.46 -3.29 20.77
C LEU A 107 9.69 -2.76 20.02
N ALA A 108 10.86 -2.85 20.64
CA ALA A 108 12.12 -2.51 19.98
C ALA A 108 12.59 -3.68 19.10
N ALA A 109 12.63 -3.48 17.78
CA ALA A 109 13.18 -4.43 16.82
C ALA A 109 13.69 -3.70 15.57
N GLU A 110 14.68 -4.30 14.91
CA GLU A 110 15.16 -3.84 13.59
C GLU A 110 14.67 -4.78 12.47
N ARG A 111 14.23 -5.99 12.84
CA ARG A 111 13.80 -7.04 11.90
C ARG A 111 12.52 -7.73 12.36
N THR A 112 11.74 -8.23 11.40
CA THR A 112 10.46 -8.90 11.66
C THR A 112 10.59 -10.15 12.54
N GLU A 113 11.68 -10.92 12.44
CA GLU A 113 11.90 -12.10 13.29
C GLU A 113 12.11 -11.73 14.76
N GLU A 114 12.62 -10.53 15.04
CA GLU A 114 12.77 -10.01 16.40
C GLU A 114 11.41 -9.62 16.97
N LEU A 115 10.51 -9.05 16.17
CA LEU A 115 9.13 -8.75 16.58
C LEU A 115 8.39 -10.01 17.04
N TYR A 116 8.47 -11.11 16.29
CA TYR A 116 7.83 -12.37 16.69
C TYR A 116 8.38 -12.93 18.00
N ARG A 117 9.68 -12.75 18.25
CA ARG A 117 10.29 -13.14 19.52
C ARG A 117 9.76 -12.28 20.66
N SER A 118 9.74 -10.97 20.50
CA SER A 118 9.24 -10.02 21.50
C SER A 118 7.75 -10.20 21.80
N LEU A 119 6.93 -10.54 20.80
CA LEU A 119 5.50 -10.85 20.99
C LEU A 119 5.27 -12.13 21.81
N ALA A 120 6.19 -13.09 21.75
CA ALA A 120 6.09 -14.33 22.51
C ALA A 120 6.47 -14.16 23.99
N GLU A 121 7.06 -13.02 24.38
CA GLU A 121 7.44 -12.74 25.76
C GLU A 121 6.22 -12.34 26.60
N PRO A 122 6.08 -12.85 27.85
CA PRO A 122 4.96 -12.50 28.71
C PRO A 122 4.90 -11.00 29.04
N ARG A 123 3.73 -10.38 28.85
CA ARG A 123 3.48 -8.99 29.24
C ARG A 123 3.03 -8.88 30.70
N ALA A 124 3.45 -7.81 31.36
CA ALA A 124 3.05 -7.52 32.74
C ALA A 124 1.57 -7.08 32.83
N GLU A 125 1.08 -6.37 31.81
CA GLU A 125 -0.30 -5.91 31.71
C GLU A 125 -0.93 -6.41 30.41
N ALA A 126 -2.20 -6.80 30.49
CA ALA A 126 -2.95 -7.25 29.34
C ALA A 126 -3.37 -6.05 28.47
N VAL A 127 -3.14 -6.16 27.16
CA VAL A 127 -3.50 -5.13 26.18
C VAL A 127 -4.66 -5.61 25.31
N SER A 128 -5.61 -4.71 25.02
CA SER A 128 -6.72 -5.00 24.11
C SER A 128 -6.46 -4.37 22.75
N LEU A 129 -6.46 -5.20 21.71
CA LEU A 129 -6.13 -4.87 20.34
C LEU A 129 -7.32 -5.19 19.43
N VAL A 130 -7.63 -4.28 18.52
CA VAL A 130 -8.65 -4.46 17.48
C VAL A 130 -8.00 -4.32 16.12
N VAL A 131 -8.19 -5.30 15.24
CA VAL A 131 -7.76 -5.24 13.83
C VAL A 131 -9.00 -5.26 12.94
N ALA A 132 -9.27 -4.16 12.25
CA ALA A 132 -10.42 -3.98 11.38
C ALA A 132 -10.06 -4.17 9.90
N ASP A 133 -11.09 -4.39 9.07
CA ASP A 133 -10.99 -4.33 7.60
C ASP A 133 -9.91 -5.22 6.97
N VAL A 134 -9.68 -6.42 7.53
CA VAL A 134 -8.64 -7.36 7.04
C VAL A 134 -8.86 -7.79 5.58
N ASP A 135 -10.10 -7.80 5.11
CA ASP A 135 -10.45 -8.04 3.70
C ASP A 135 -10.04 -6.91 2.75
N ARG A 136 -9.63 -5.76 3.30
CA ARG A 136 -9.14 -4.59 2.56
C ARG A 136 -7.62 -4.40 2.67
N ALA A 137 -6.93 -5.37 3.25
CA ALA A 137 -5.48 -5.37 3.36
C ALA A 137 -4.80 -5.36 1.99
N GLY A 138 -3.64 -4.70 1.95
CA GLY A 138 -2.78 -4.60 0.78
C GLY A 138 -3.13 -3.45 -0.16
N VAL A 139 -2.12 -3.04 -0.92
CA VAL A 139 -2.22 -1.99 -1.95
C VAL A 139 -2.72 -2.53 -3.29
N LEU A 140 -2.81 -3.85 -3.45
CA LEU A 140 -3.24 -4.53 -4.67
C LEU A 140 -4.35 -5.53 -4.39
N ARG A 141 -5.17 -5.77 -5.41
CA ARG A 141 -6.27 -6.74 -5.33
C ARG A 141 -5.83 -8.19 -5.57
N ALA A 142 -4.89 -8.41 -6.51
CA ALA A 142 -4.41 -9.76 -6.85
C ALA A 142 -3.53 -10.40 -5.78
N THR A 143 -3.14 -9.68 -4.74
CA THR A 143 -2.35 -10.22 -3.63
C THR A 143 -3.25 -10.90 -2.61
N GLU A 144 -2.84 -12.06 -2.09
CA GLU A 144 -3.53 -12.76 -0.99
C GLU A 144 -3.28 -12.11 0.38
N GLU A 145 -3.31 -10.78 0.44
CA GLU A 145 -2.80 -10.03 1.58
C GLU A 145 -3.64 -10.25 2.84
N ALA A 146 -4.96 -10.44 2.71
CA ALA A 146 -5.81 -10.82 3.84
C ALA A 146 -5.39 -12.16 4.48
N ALA A 147 -4.95 -13.14 3.66
CA ALA A 147 -4.44 -14.41 4.16
C ALA A 147 -3.08 -14.22 4.86
N ARG A 148 -2.23 -13.35 4.32
CA ARG A 148 -0.97 -12.96 4.97
C ARG A 148 -1.19 -12.23 6.29
N VAL A 149 -2.13 -11.29 6.37
CA VAL A 149 -2.50 -10.63 7.63
C VAL A 149 -2.97 -11.65 8.65
N ALA A 150 -3.81 -12.61 8.26
CA ALA A 150 -4.24 -13.68 9.16
C ALA A 150 -3.05 -14.51 9.69
N ALA A 151 -2.13 -14.91 8.81
CA ALA A 151 -1.02 -15.80 9.16
C ALA A 151 0.16 -15.11 9.84
N GLU A 152 0.56 -13.94 9.35
CA GLU A 152 1.77 -13.21 9.74
C GLU A 152 1.50 -12.17 10.84
N VAL A 153 0.23 -11.80 11.10
CA VAL A 153 -0.14 -10.78 12.10
C VAL A 153 -1.12 -11.33 13.12
N LEU A 154 -2.32 -11.74 12.71
CA LEU A 154 -3.40 -12.11 13.64
C LEU A 154 -3.07 -13.37 14.43
N ARG A 155 -2.52 -14.41 13.79
CA ARG A 155 -2.14 -15.65 14.48
C ARG A 155 -1.04 -15.40 15.53
N PRO A 156 0.08 -14.70 15.24
CA PRO A 156 1.05 -14.31 16.26
C PRO A 156 0.45 -13.50 17.40
N LEU A 157 -0.39 -12.51 17.11
CA LEU A 157 -1.03 -11.70 18.15
C LEU A 157 -2.02 -12.50 19.01
N ALA A 158 -2.78 -13.40 18.40
CA ALA A 158 -3.70 -14.29 19.11
C ALA A 158 -2.99 -15.23 20.08
N LEU A 159 -1.74 -15.62 19.78
CA LEU A 159 -0.93 -16.51 20.61
C LEU A 159 -0.03 -15.75 21.61
N ALA A 160 0.05 -14.42 21.50
CA ALA A 160 0.92 -13.59 22.33
C ALA A 160 0.38 -13.48 23.76
N PRO A 161 1.16 -13.85 24.80
CA PRO A 161 0.66 -13.81 26.17
C PRO A 161 0.36 -12.38 26.62
N GLY A 162 -0.84 -12.16 27.17
CA GLY A 162 -1.29 -10.83 27.59
C GLY A 162 -1.82 -9.96 26.45
N VAL A 163 -2.01 -10.50 25.25
CA VAL A 163 -2.76 -9.83 24.18
C VAL A 163 -4.18 -10.35 24.15
N ARG A 164 -5.15 -9.43 24.09
CA ARG A 164 -6.56 -9.75 23.83
C ARG A 164 -6.90 -9.16 22.48
N LEU A 165 -7.31 -10.00 21.54
CA LEU A 165 -7.46 -9.66 20.14
C LEU A 165 -8.94 -9.71 19.73
N LEU A 166 -9.42 -8.65 19.10
CA LEU A 166 -10.66 -8.63 18.35
C LEU A 166 -10.33 -8.34 16.89
N ALA A 167 -10.72 -9.21 15.96
CA ALA A 167 -10.42 -9.00 14.55
C ALA A 167 -11.66 -9.15 13.66
N GLU A 168 -11.92 -8.18 12.78
CA GLU A 168 -12.82 -8.37 11.65
C GLU A 168 -12.06 -9.08 10.53
N VAL A 169 -12.53 -10.27 10.15
CA VAL A 169 -11.84 -11.16 9.21
C VAL A 169 -12.78 -11.77 8.18
N PRO A 170 -12.35 -11.91 6.92
CA PRO A 170 -13.10 -12.69 5.93
C PRO A 170 -13.27 -14.15 6.39
N ARG A 171 -14.39 -14.77 5.99
CA ARG A 171 -14.83 -16.06 6.57
C ARG A 171 -13.82 -17.19 6.38
N ALA A 172 -13.14 -17.24 5.24
CA ALA A 172 -12.12 -18.25 4.98
C ALA A 172 -10.94 -18.13 5.97
N GLN A 173 -10.45 -16.91 6.19
CA GLN A 173 -9.38 -16.61 7.14
C GLN A 173 -9.82 -16.84 8.58
N ALA A 174 -11.06 -16.50 8.92
CA ALA A 174 -11.64 -16.79 10.23
C ALA A 174 -11.66 -18.30 10.53
N GLN A 175 -12.11 -19.11 9.56
CA GLN A 175 -12.11 -20.58 9.67
C GLN A 175 -10.70 -21.16 9.77
N TRP A 176 -9.77 -20.64 8.97
CA TRP A 176 -8.36 -21.02 9.04
C TRP A 176 -7.76 -20.73 10.42
N LEU A 177 -7.96 -19.50 10.95
CA LEU A 177 -7.50 -19.12 12.29
C LEU A 177 -8.09 -20.03 13.38
N MET A 178 -9.39 -20.33 13.31
CA MET A 178 -10.03 -21.24 14.27
C MET A 178 -9.44 -22.66 14.26
N GLY A 179 -8.90 -23.11 13.12
CA GLY A 179 -8.19 -24.40 13.03
C GLY A 179 -6.74 -24.36 13.53
N GLU A 180 -6.10 -23.19 13.44
CA GLU A 180 -4.70 -22.96 13.84
C GLU A 180 -4.53 -22.65 15.33
N LEU A 181 -5.55 -22.03 15.95
CA LEU A 181 -5.50 -21.60 17.34
C LEU A 181 -5.90 -22.74 18.30
N PRO A 182 -5.31 -22.79 19.51
CA PRO A 182 -5.72 -23.73 20.56
C PRO A 182 -7.22 -23.66 20.85
N ALA A 183 -7.83 -24.83 21.09
CA ALA A 183 -9.25 -24.92 21.40
C ALA A 183 -9.60 -24.11 22.65
N GLY A 184 -10.64 -23.28 22.55
CA GLY A 184 -11.12 -22.41 23.64
C GLY A 184 -10.41 -21.06 23.76
N LEU A 185 -9.35 -20.81 22.99
CA LEU A 185 -8.68 -19.50 22.96
C LEU A 185 -9.50 -18.45 22.21
N ALA A 186 -10.18 -18.87 21.14
CA ALA A 186 -10.91 -18.00 20.23
C ALA A 186 -12.40 -18.34 20.14
N VAL A 187 -13.22 -17.30 19.95
CA VAL A 187 -14.64 -17.39 19.61
C VAL A 187 -14.89 -16.79 18.23
N LEU A 188 -15.69 -17.48 17.42
CA LEU A 188 -16.10 -17.01 16.09
C LEU A 188 -17.52 -16.42 16.15
N VAL A 189 -17.62 -15.13 15.88
CA VAL A 189 -18.87 -14.38 15.74
C VAL A 189 -19.19 -14.24 14.25
N ASP A 190 -19.94 -15.19 13.70
CA ASP A 190 -20.40 -15.17 12.30
C ASP A 190 -21.77 -14.48 12.21
N LEU A 191 -21.79 -13.23 11.73
CA LEU A 191 -22.97 -12.38 11.70
C LEU A 191 -24.10 -12.88 10.78
N ASP A 192 -23.88 -13.91 9.96
CA ASP A 192 -24.95 -14.47 9.11
C ASP A 192 -25.61 -15.71 9.70
N ARG A 193 -25.15 -16.14 10.88
CA ARG A 193 -25.59 -17.40 11.50
C ARG A 193 -26.14 -17.16 12.89
N ALA A 194 -27.13 -17.97 13.27
CA ALA A 194 -27.58 -17.99 14.65
C ALA A 194 -26.42 -18.39 15.59
N PRO A 195 -26.32 -17.81 16.80
CA PRO A 195 -27.23 -16.83 17.39
C PRO A 195 -26.87 -15.35 17.08
N TRP A 196 -25.89 -15.10 16.21
CA TRP A 196 -25.39 -13.74 15.92
C TRP A 196 -26.20 -12.99 14.86
N ALA A 197 -26.89 -13.74 13.98
CA ALA A 197 -27.95 -13.24 13.11
C ALA A 197 -29.02 -12.52 13.94
N ASP A 198 -29.42 -11.31 13.51
CA ASP A 198 -30.44 -10.50 14.19
C ASP A 198 -31.49 -10.02 13.18
N GLU A 199 -32.47 -10.90 12.93
CA GLU A 199 -33.55 -10.65 11.96
C GLU A 199 -34.48 -9.52 12.42
N GLU A 200 -34.69 -9.36 13.73
CA GLU A 200 -35.54 -8.33 14.31
C GLU A 200 -34.92 -6.94 14.12
N ALA A 201 -33.63 -6.80 14.43
CA ALA A 201 -32.91 -5.56 14.16
C ALA A 201 -32.85 -5.22 12.66
N LEU A 202 -32.72 -6.23 11.79
CA LEU A 202 -32.74 -6.00 10.34
C LEU A 202 -34.12 -5.49 9.88
N ALA A 203 -35.21 -6.01 10.44
CA ALA A 203 -36.57 -5.52 10.16
C ALA A 203 -36.75 -4.06 10.58
N LEU A 204 -36.26 -3.67 11.76
CA LEU A 204 -36.28 -2.27 12.23
C LEU A 204 -35.43 -1.35 11.35
N GLN A 205 -34.24 -1.80 10.94
CA GLN A 205 -33.41 -1.05 9.99
C GLN A 205 -34.11 -0.89 8.64
N SER A 206 -34.81 -1.92 8.18
CA SER A 206 -35.61 -1.84 6.96
C SER A 206 -36.76 -0.87 7.09
N GLU A 207 -37.48 -0.87 8.22
CA GLU A 207 -38.55 0.10 8.49
C GLU A 207 -38.05 1.53 8.44
N PHE A 208 -36.91 1.79 9.08
CA PHE A 208 -36.30 3.12 9.06
C PHE A 208 -35.82 3.53 7.66
N ALA A 209 -35.10 2.66 6.96
CA ALA A 209 -34.55 2.95 5.64
C ALA A 209 -35.63 3.14 4.57
N THR A 210 -36.80 2.54 4.75
CA THR A 210 -37.89 2.56 3.77
C THR A 210 -39.08 3.41 4.19
N ALA A 211 -38.92 4.20 5.26
CA ALA A 211 -39.95 5.08 5.78
C ALA A 211 -40.50 6.01 4.68
N GLY A 212 -41.82 5.94 4.44
CA GLY A 212 -42.49 6.75 3.41
C GLY A 212 -42.34 6.25 1.97
N LEU A 213 -41.67 5.12 1.72
CA LEU A 213 -41.46 4.56 0.38
C LEU A 213 -42.53 3.54 -0.06
N GLY A 214 -43.50 3.22 0.80
CA GLY A 214 -44.65 2.37 0.44
C GLY A 214 -44.32 0.89 0.19
N VAL A 215 -43.25 0.38 0.80
CA VAL A 215 -42.83 -1.04 0.72
C VAL A 215 -43.06 -1.75 2.05
N ASP A 216 -43.17 -3.08 2.03
CA ASP A 216 -43.21 -3.91 3.24
C ASP A 216 -41.79 -4.08 3.82
N PRO A 217 -41.45 -3.42 4.94
CA PRO A 217 -40.10 -3.49 5.50
C PRO A 217 -39.77 -4.87 6.06
N VAL A 218 -40.76 -5.60 6.59
CA VAL A 218 -40.54 -6.94 7.16
C VAL A 218 -40.30 -7.95 6.03
N GLY A 219 -41.08 -7.84 4.95
CA GLY A 219 -40.88 -8.62 3.73
C GLY A 219 -39.49 -8.38 3.12
N LEU A 220 -39.07 -7.11 3.02
CA LEU A 220 -37.75 -6.75 2.52
C LEU A 220 -36.63 -7.31 3.40
N ALA A 221 -36.66 -7.09 4.71
CA ALA A 221 -35.64 -7.59 5.63
C ALA A 221 -35.47 -9.12 5.57
N ARG A 222 -36.59 -9.85 5.53
CA ARG A 222 -36.59 -11.32 5.46
C ARG A 222 -35.93 -11.84 4.18
N GLN A 223 -36.18 -11.17 3.06
CA GLN A 223 -35.64 -11.57 1.77
C GLN A 223 -34.18 -11.15 1.62
N ALA A 224 -33.86 -9.90 1.97
CA ALA A 224 -32.54 -9.31 1.85
C ALA A 224 -31.50 -9.99 2.72
N ARG A 225 -31.86 -10.38 3.96
CA ARG A 225 -30.98 -11.00 4.97
C ARG A 225 -29.68 -10.23 5.29
N SER A 226 -29.50 -9.04 4.72
CA SER A 226 -28.30 -8.22 4.77
C SER A 226 -28.67 -6.74 4.90
N PRO A 227 -28.09 -6.01 5.88
CA PRO A 227 -28.27 -4.57 6.01
C PRO A 227 -27.91 -3.79 4.73
N LEU A 228 -26.89 -4.23 3.99
CA LEU A 228 -26.48 -3.58 2.75
C LEU A 228 -27.57 -3.67 1.67
N VAL A 229 -28.17 -4.85 1.47
CA VAL A 229 -29.22 -5.06 0.46
C VAL A 229 -30.44 -4.19 0.79
N VAL A 230 -30.82 -4.11 2.07
CA VAL A 230 -31.87 -3.19 2.55
C VAL A 230 -31.54 -1.73 2.20
N GLN A 231 -30.32 -1.27 2.49
CA GLN A 231 -29.90 0.10 2.21
C GLN A 231 -29.87 0.42 0.70
N LEU A 232 -29.31 -0.47 -0.12
CA LEU A 232 -29.26 -0.28 -1.57
C LEU A 232 -30.66 -0.29 -2.19
N ALA A 233 -31.56 -1.16 -1.70
CA ALA A 233 -32.96 -1.18 -2.11
C ALA A 233 -33.67 0.13 -1.75
N ALA A 234 -33.49 0.64 -0.53
CA ALA A 234 -34.03 1.93 -0.11
C ALA A 234 -33.48 3.10 -0.96
N ARG A 235 -32.16 3.13 -1.24
CA ARG A 235 -31.55 4.14 -2.13
C ARG A 235 -32.11 4.07 -3.55
N SER A 236 -32.28 2.86 -4.09
CA SER A 236 -32.92 2.64 -5.40
C SER A 236 -34.35 3.17 -5.39
N LEU A 237 -35.15 2.84 -4.37
CA LEU A 237 -36.54 3.29 -4.22
C LEU A 237 -36.66 4.82 -4.08
N GLY A 238 -35.71 5.46 -3.41
CA GLY A 238 -35.65 6.91 -3.30
C GLY A 238 -35.23 7.62 -4.59
N ALA A 239 -34.36 7.00 -5.40
CA ALA A 239 -33.84 7.60 -6.64
C ALA A 239 -34.86 7.65 -7.79
N VAL A 240 -35.74 6.66 -7.88
CA VAL A 240 -36.77 6.57 -8.94
C VAL A 240 -38.14 6.47 -8.27
N PRO A 241 -39.14 7.30 -8.63
CA PRO A 241 -40.48 7.19 -8.05
C PRO A 241 -41.15 5.83 -8.36
N PRO A 242 -42.16 5.41 -7.58
CA PRO A 242 -42.74 4.06 -7.65
C PRO A 242 -43.41 3.76 -8.99
N GLY A 243 -43.14 2.56 -9.53
CA GLY A 243 -43.69 2.04 -10.80
C GLY A 243 -44.61 0.82 -10.62
N GLY A 244 -45.20 0.64 -9.43
CA GLY A 244 -45.95 -0.55 -9.06
C GLY A 244 -45.27 -1.37 -7.95
N PRO A 245 -45.87 -2.49 -7.50
CA PRO A 245 -45.28 -3.36 -6.49
C PRO A 245 -44.04 -4.06 -7.05
N VAL A 246 -42.96 -4.01 -6.27
CA VAL A 246 -41.65 -4.56 -6.65
C VAL A 246 -41.32 -5.73 -5.71
N PRO A 247 -40.89 -6.90 -6.23
CA PRO A 247 -40.45 -7.98 -5.36
C PRO A 247 -39.22 -7.54 -4.54
N PRO A 248 -39.16 -7.88 -3.24
CA PRO A 248 -38.00 -7.50 -2.43
C PRO A 248 -36.74 -8.21 -2.95
N PRO A 249 -35.61 -7.49 -3.13
CA PRO A 249 -34.34 -8.10 -3.55
C PRO A 249 -33.73 -8.93 -2.41
N GLY A 250 -33.11 -10.06 -2.76
CA GLY A 250 -32.38 -10.93 -1.83
C GLY A 250 -30.86 -10.78 -1.90
N SER A 251 -30.33 -10.15 -2.95
CA SER A 251 -28.90 -9.98 -3.18
C SER A 251 -28.56 -8.59 -3.71
N VAL A 252 -27.26 -8.24 -3.72
CA VAL A 252 -26.79 -7.00 -4.37
C VAL A 252 -27.07 -7.04 -5.88
N GLY A 253 -26.92 -8.21 -6.51
CA GLY A 253 -27.27 -8.43 -7.91
C GLY A 253 -28.74 -8.15 -8.19
N ASP A 254 -29.64 -8.64 -7.34
CA ASP A 254 -31.09 -8.41 -7.46
C ASP A 254 -31.40 -6.91 -7.39
N VAL A 255 -30.70 -6.14 -6.54
CA VAL A 255 -30.87 -4.68 -6.45
C VAL A 255 -30.40 -3.99 -7.74
N LEU A 256 -29.27 -4.41 -8.32
CA LEU A 256 -28.76 -3.86 -9.58
C LEU A 256 -29.75 -4.12 -10.73
N ASP A 257 -30.24 -5.35 -10.85
CA ASP A 257 -31.16 -5.78 -11.92
C ASP A 257 -32.47 -4.99 -11.82
N LEU A 258 -33.04 -4.96 -10.63
CA LEU A 258 -34.28 -4.25 -10.35
C LEU A 258 -34.14 -2.74 -10.55
N HIS A 259 -33.04 -2.14 -10.11
CA HIS A 259 -32.82 -0.70 -10.30
C HIS A 259 -32.69 -0.36 -11.78
N ALA A 260 -31.97 -1.17 -12.55
CA ALA A 260 -31.86 -0.99 -13.99
C ALA A 260 -33.23 -1.08 -14.68
N GLU A 261 -34.04 -2.09 -14.35
CA GLU A 261 -35.41 -2.24 -14.86
C GLU A 261 -36.27 -1.01 -14.55
N ARG A 262 -36.20 -0.50 -13.33
CA ARG A 262 -36.94 0.69 -12.89
C ARG A 262 -36.52 1.96 -13.62
N CYS A 263 -35.26 2.06 -14.02
CA CYS A 263 -34.77 3.13 -14.89
C CYS A 263 -35.11 2.91 -16.37
N GLY A 264 -35.78 1.81 -16.75
CA GLY A 264 -36.03 1.46 -18.15
C GLY A 264 -34.75 1.05 -18.90
N MET A 265 -33.73 0.63 -18.19
CA MET A 265 -32.39 0.32 -18.70
C MET A 265 -32.04 -1.16 -18.54
N ASN A 266 -31.10 -1.63 -19.34
CA ASN A 266 -30.61 -3.00 -19.23
C ASN A 266 -29.60 -3.13 -18.07
N GLU A 267 -29.73 -4.18 -17.25
CA GLU A 267 -28.81 -4.47 -16.12
C GLU A 267 -27.33 -4.54 -16.54
N LEU A 268 -27.06 -5.01 -17.77
CA LEU A 268 -25.70 -5.09 -18.32
C LEU A 268 -25.14 -3.71 -18.64
N THR A 269 -26.00 -2.73 -18.97
CA THR A 269 -25.57 -1.34 -19.15
C THR A 269 -25.09 -0.78 -17.82
N LEU A 270 -25.86 -0.97 -16.74
CA LEU A 270 -25.45 -0.57 -15.39
C LEU A 270 -24.12 -1.21 -14.97
N ARG A 271 -24.01 -2.55 -15.08
CA ARG A 271 -22.77 -3.25 -14.71
C ARG A 271 -21.57 -2.81 -15.55
N ARG A 272 -21.74 -2.52 -16.85
CA ARG A 272 -20.67 -1.99 -17.71
C ARG A 272 -20.23 -0.58 -17.30
N LEU A 273 -21.16 0.27 -16.87
CA LEU A 273 -20.84 1.61 -16.34
C LEU A 273 -20.14 1.51 -14.98
N LEU A 274 -20.53 0.58 -14.12
CA LEU A 274 -19.88 0.36 -12.82
C LEU A 274 -18.54 -0.39 -12.92
N ALA A 275 -18.29 -1.12 -14.01
CA ALA A 275 -17.12 -1.99 -14.15
C ALA A 275 -15.77 -1.30 -13.94
N PRO A 276 -15.48 -0.10 -14.50
CA PRO A 276 -14.22 0.59 -14.22
C PRO A 276 -14.01 0.86 -12.72
N LEU A 277 -15.08 1.26 -12.01
CA LEU A 277 -15.03 1.52 -10.57
C LEU A 277 -14.83 0.23 -9.77
N ALA A 278 -15.47 -0.86 -10.23
CA ALA A 278 -15.32 -2.18 -9.63
C ALA A 278 -13.94 -2.81 -9.86
N LEU A 279 -13.17 -2.27 -10.81
CA LEU A 279 -11.84 -2.77 -11.18
C LEU A 279 -10.70 -1.88 -10.66
N THR A 280 -11.01 -0.75 -10.03
CA THR A 280 -10.05 0.10 -9.30
C THR A 280 -9.46 -0.67 -8.11
N GLY A 281 -8.20 -0.36 -7.76
CA GLY A 281 -7.53 -0.94 -6.59
C GLY A 281 -8.19 -0.55 -5.25
N PRO A 282 -7.78 -1.19 -4.14
CA PRO A 282 -8.30 -0.91 -2.81
C PRO A 282 -8.25 0.58 -2.47
N GLY A 283 -9.37 1.15 -2.00
CA GLY A 283 -9.46 2.56 -1.59
C GLY A 283 -9.42 3.59 -2.73
N GLY A 284 -9.18 3.17 -3.98
CA GLY A 284 -9.05 4.09 -5.11
C GLY A 284 -10.38 4.67 -5.58
N ALA A 285 -10.37 5.95 -5.94
CA ALA A 285 -11.46 6.63 -6.63
C ALA A 285 -11.06 6.91 -8.08
N LEU A 286 -12.00 6.78 -9.01
CA LEU A 286 -11.77 7.03 -10.43
C LEU A 286 -12.05 8.51 -10.74
N PRO A 287 -11.09 9.27 -11.29
CA PRO A 287 -11.37 10.63 -11.74
C PRO A 287 -12.55 10.67 -12.71
N PHE A 288 -13.48 11.59 -12.48
CA PHE A 288 -14.74 11.63 -13.21
C PHE A 288 -14.53 11.75 -14.73
N GLY A 289 -13.55 12.55 -15.15
CA GLY A 289 -13.18 12.73 -16.56
C GLY A 289 -12.66 11.46 -17.27
N LEU A 290 -12.21 10.44 -16.53
CA LEU A 290 -11.77 9.16 -17.09
C LEU A 290 -12.91 8.14 -17.20
N TRP A 291 -14.02 8.35 -16.51
CA TRP A 291 -15.06 7.33 -16.36
C TRP A 291 -15.67 6.88 -17.69
N GLY A 292 -16.11 7.80 -18.53
CA GLY A 292 -16.72 7.47 -19.83
C GLY A 292 -15.75 6.71 -20.75
N ARG A 293 -14.47 7.11 -20.74
CA ARG A 293 -13.40 6.45 -21.52
C ARG A 293 -13.19 5.01 -21.05
N LEU A 294 -13.03 4.79 -19.74
CA LEU A 294 -12.77 3.47 -19.20
C LEU A 294 -14.01 2.56 -19.30
N ALA A 295 -15.21 3.09 -19.09
CA ALA A 295 -16.45 2.34 -19.28
C ALA A 295 -16.58 1.85 -20.72
N SER A 296 -16.24 2.72 -21.69
CA SER A 296 -16.24 2.37 -23.11
C SER A 296 -15.18 1.31 -23.45
N ALA A 297 -13.98 1.44 -22.88
CA ALA A 297 -12.90 0.48 -23.06
C ALA A 297 -13.26 -0.91 -22.53
N VAL A 298 -13.79 -0.99 -21.30
CA VAL A 298 -14.25 -2.25 -20.70
C VAL A 298 -15.40 -2.86 -21.50
N ALA A 299 -16.38 -2.05 -21.90
CA ALA A 299 -17.55 -2.51 -22.65
C ALA A 299 -17.24 -2.89 -24.11
N GLY A 300 -16.13 -2.41 -24.68
CA GLY A 300 -15.78 -2.59 -26.10
C GLY A 300 -16.68 -1.82 -27.06
N LYS A 301 -17.40 -0.80 -26.58
CA LYS A 301 -18.29 0.08 -27.35
C LYS A 301 -18.41 1.43 -26.64
N ASP A 302 -18.83 2.47 -27.36
CA ASP A 302 -19.04 3.78 -26.75
C ASP A 302 -20.17 3.73 -25.70
N MET A 303 -19.81 4.06 -24.46
CA MET A 303 -20.72 4.12 -23.31
C MET A 303 -20.98 5.56 -22.86
N SER A 304 -20.39 6.56 -23.53
CA SER A 304 -20.50 7.98 -23.16
C SER A 304 -21.95 8.48 -23.14
N PRO A 305 -22.82 8.14 -24.13
CA PRO A 305 -24.24 8.52 -24.07
C PRO A 305 -24.96 7.90 -22.87
N ALA A 306 -24.73 6.61 -22.60
CA ALA A 306 -25.36 5.91 -21.48
C ALA A 306 -24.89 6.45 -20.12
N LEU A 307 -23.65 6.93 -20.02
CA LEU A 307 -23.13 7.58 -18.82
C LEU A 307 -23.78 8.97 -18.62
N ALA A 308 -23.88 9.77 -19.68
CA ALA A 308 -24.47 11.11 -19.64
C ALA A 308 -25.96 11.08 -19.26
N ASP A 309 -26.72 10.15 -19.83
CA ASP A 309 -28.15 10.00 -19.56
C ASP A 309 -28.43 9.16 -18.29
N GLY A 310 -27.41 8.48 -17.77
CA GLY A 310 -27.51 7.44 -16.75
C GLY A 310 -27.41 7.93 -15.30
N GLN A 311 -27.62 9.22 -15.01
CA GLN A 311 -27.43 9.73 -13.65
C GLN A 311 -28.28 8.96 -12.62
N LEU A 312 -29.60 8.85 -12.84
CA LEU A 312 -30.50 8.10 -11.95
C LEU A 312 -30.14 6.61 -11.87
N LEU A 313 -29.58 6.04 -12.94
CA LEU A 313 -29.15 4.64 -13.00
C LEU A 313 -27.98 4.36 -12.04
N LEU A 314 -27.09 5.33 -11.83
CA LEU A 314 -25.83 5.14 -11.08
C LEU A 314 -25.93 5.60 -9.62
N LEU A 315 -26.75 6.60 -9.32
CA LEU A 315 -26.84 7.25 -8.01
C LEU A 315 -26.87 6.32 -6.78
N PRO A 316 -27.61 5.18 -6.77
CA PRO A 316 -27.65 4.33 -5.58
C PRO A 316 -26.32 3.65 -5.25
N PHE A 317 -25.43 3.52 -6.23
CA PHE A 317 -24.26 2.63 -6.19
C PHE A 317 -22.92 3.36 -6.18
N ILE A 318 -22.93 4.69 -6.33
CA ILE A 318 -21.72 5.51 -6.38
C ILE A 318 -21.71 6.60 -5.30
N GLU A 319 -20.50 6.99 -4.92
CA GLU A 319 -20.21 8.16 -4.10
C GLU A 319 -19.24 9.07 -4.85
N LEU A 320 -19.52 10.38 -4.82
CA LEU A 320 -18.60 11.41 -5.30
C LEU A 320 -17.58 11.72 -4.19
N VAL A 321 -16.33 11.89 -4.59
CA VAL A 321 -15.18 12.17 -3.71
C VAL A 321 -14.44 13.38 -4.26
N GLY A 322 -14.01 14.28 -3.39
CA GLY A 322 -13.35 15.53 -3.78
C GLY A 322 -14.33 16.61 -4.20
N GLU A 323 -13.81 17.81 -4.46
CA GLU A 323 -14.54 18.98 -4.93
C GLU A 323 -14.00 19.41 -6.32
N ASP A 324 -14.85 20.03 -7.14
CA ASP A 324 -14.51 20.66 -8.43
C ASP A 324 -13.70 19.79 -9.41
N GLU A 325 -12.56 20.27 -9.91
CA GLU A 325 -11.76 19.65 -10.97
C GLU A 325 -11.06 18.34 -10.54
N GLU A 326 -10.99 18.08 -9.23
CA GLU A 326 -10.45 16.84 -8.66
C GLU A 326 -11.56 15.82 -8.33
N SER A 327 -12.79 16.08 -8.79
CA SER A 327 -13.93 15.18 -8.57
C SER A 327 -13.64 13.77 -9.08
N ALA A 328 -13.70 12.81 -8.16
CA ALA A 328 -13.59 11.39 -8.41
C ALA A 328 -14.87 10.68 -7.98
N VAL A 329 -15.03 9.46 -8.48
CA VAL A 329 -16.17 8.60 -8.18
C VAL A 329 -15.68 7.24 -7.69
N ARG A 330 -16.34 6.69 -6.68
CA ARG A 330 -16.12 5.33 -6.21
C ARG A 330 -17.42 4.61 -5.97
N ILE A 331 -17.36 3.29 -5.90
CA ILE A 331 -18.51 2.47 -5.51
C ILE A 331 -18.79 2.68 -4.01
N VAL A 332 -20.08 2.74 -3.66
CA VAL A 332 -20.56 2.96 -2.28
C VAL A 332 -20.12 1.87 -1.30
N HIS A 333 -19.99 0.63 -1.78
CA HIS A 333 -19.65 -0.52 -0.94
C HIS A 333 -18.92 -1.62 -1.73
N PRO A 334 -17.85 -2.24 -1.20
CA PRO A 334 -17.07 -3.27 -1.89
C PRO A 334 -17.89 -4.43 -2.48
N ALA A 335 -18.93 -4.89 -1.78
CA ALA A 335 -19.83 -5.94 -2.27
C ALA A 335 -20.52 -5.64 -3.62
N VAL A 336 -20.74 -4.36 -3.95
CA VAL A 336 -21.24 -3.98 -5.29
C VAL A 336 -20.15 -4.18 -6.35
N ALA A 337 -18.91 -3.88 -6.01
CA ALA A 337 -17.78 -4.17 -6.87
C ALA A 337 -17.56 -5.68 -7.04
N ASP A 338 -17.71 -6.46 -5.96
CA ASP A 338 -17.64 -7.93 -6.00
C ASP A 338 -18.68 -8.52 -6.96
N GLU A 339 -19.95 -8.12 -6.81
CA GLU A 339 -21.04 -8.56 -7.70
C GLU A 339 -20.75 -8.22 -9.17
N VAL A 340 -20.27 -7.00 -9.45
CA VAL A 340 -19.90 -6.61 -10.82
C VAL A 340 -18.76 -7.49 -11.34
N ARG A 341 -17.71 -7.72 -10.55
CA ARG A 341 -16.57 -8.55 -10.93
C ARG A 341 -16.95 -10.01 -11.16
N GLU A 342 -17.75 -10.59 -10.27
CA GLU A 342 -18.25 -11.96 -10.38
C GLU A 342 -19.03 -12.13 -11.69
N ARG A 343 -19.87 -11.14 -12.04
CA ARG A 343 -20.64 -11.19 -13.28
C ARG A 343 -19.78 -11.08 -14.54
N PHE A 344 -18.63 -10.39 -14.47
CA PHE A 344 -17.65 -10.39 -15.55
C PHE A 344 -16.86 -11.70 -15.62
N GLY A 345 -16.69 -12.40 -14.49
CA GLY A 345 -16.02 -13.70 -14.42
C GLY A 345 -14.66 -13.70 -15.10
N SER A 346 -14.46 -14.60 -16.07
CA SER A 346 -13.19 -14.70 -16.81
C SER A 346 -12.86 -13.48 -17.66
N ALA A 347 -13.83 -12.58 -17.94
CA ALA A 347 -13.59 -11.36 -18.72
C ALA A 347 -12.89 -10.26 -17.92
N VAL A 348 -12.77 -10.38 -16.59
CA VAL A 348 -12.11 -9.38 -15.72
C VAL A 348 -10.68 -9.09 -16.19
N ARG A 349 -9.89 -10.12 -16.50
CA ARG A 349 -8.51 -9.94 -16.98
C ARG A 349 -8.45 -9.13 -18.27
N GLU A 350 -9.34 -9.41 -19.22
CA GLU A 350 -9.41 -8.68 -20.48
C GLU A 350 -9.91 -7.24 -20.28
N ALA A 351 -10.88 -7.02 -19.39
CA ALA A 351 -11.34 -5.69 -19.02
C ALA A 351 -10.19 -4.85 -18.43
N GLN A 352 -9.40 -5.41 -17.51
CA GLN A 352 -8.23 -4.75 -16.94
C GLN A 352 -7.18 -4.42 -18.02
N ARG A 353 -6.92 -5.34 -18.95
CA ARG A 353 -6.04 -5.07 -20.10
C ARG A 353 -6.53 -3.89 -20.94
N ARG A 354 -7.83 -3.81 -21.23
CA ARG A 354 -8.40 -2.68 -21.99
C ARG A 354 -8.35 -1.37 -21.22
N MET A 355 -8.52 -1.41 -19.90
CA MET A 355 -8.32 -0.24 -19.04
C MET A 355 -6.87 0.25 -19.12
N VAL A 356 -5.89 -0.65 -19.01
CA VAL A 356 -4.46 -0.31 -19.17
C VAL A 356 -4.23 0.40 -20.50
N GLN A 357 -4.72 -0.16 -21.62
CA GLN A 357 -4.54 0.48 -22.93
C GLN A 357 -5.22 1.87 -23.01
N ALA A 358 -6.41 2.01 -22.42
CA ALA A 358 -7.12 3.28 -22.40
C ALA A 358 -6.44 4.35 -21.52
N LEU A 359 -5.79 3.93 -20.43
CA LEU A 359 -4.98 4.79 -19.56
C LEU A 359 -3.65 5.16 -20.23
N LEU A 360 -2.97 4.23 -20.90
CA LEU A 360 -1.77 4.55 -21.67
C LEU A 360 -2.07 5.57 -22.79
N ALA A 361 -3.26 5.49 -23.39
CA ALA A 361 -3.73 6.47 -24.38
C ALA A 361 -4.09 7.85 -23.78
N THR A 362 -4.01 8.06 -22.46
CA THR A 362 -4.09 9.41 -21.86
C THR A 362 -2.71 10.05 -21.75
N LEU A 363 -1.62 9.30 -21.91
CA LEU A 363 -0.27 9.84 -21.81
C LEU A 363 0.00 10.79 -22.99
N PRO A 364 0.71 11.90 -22.76
CA PRO A 364 1.13 12.76 -23.85
C PRO A 364 2.08 12.02 -24.81
N GLU A 365 2.13 12.45 -26.07
CA GLU A 365 3.15 11.97 -27.01
C GLU A 365 4.54 12.40 -26.53
N GLY A 366 5.51 11.48 -26.46
CA GLY A 366 6.86 11.80 -25.98
C GLY A 366 7.65 10.59 -25.45
N GLY A 367 8.86 10.87 -24.94
CA GLY A 367 9.79 9.92 -24.32
C GLY A 367 9.46 9.64 -22.85
N ALA A 368 10.49 9.41 -22.01
CA ALA A 368 10.32 9.05 -20.60
C ALA A 368 9.49 10.07 -19.78
N ASP A 369 9.61 11.36 -20.11
CA ASP A 369 8.94 12.49 -19.42
C ASP A 369 7.40 12.42 -19.52
N ARG A 370 6.85 11.61 -20.44
CA ARG A 370 5.40 11.40 -20.54
C ARG A 370 4.78 10.86 -19.25
N TRP A 371 5.58 10.14 -18.47
CA TRP A 371 5.16 9.56 -17.20
C TRP A 371 5.15 10.58 -16.06
N GLU A 372 6.01 11.60 -16.12
CA GLU A 372 5.99 12.72 -15.18
C GLU A 372 4.69 13.52 -15.34
N ALA A 373 4.31 13.81 -16.58
CA ALA A 373 3.08 14.50 -16.94
C ALA A 373 1.81 13.65 -16.81
N ALA A 374 1.92 12.37 -16.44
CA ALA A 374 0.78 11.48 -16.31
C ALA A 374 -0.12 11.90 -15.13
N ALA A 375 -1.44 11.84 -15.34
CA ALA A 375 -2.41 12.11 -14.28
C ALA A 375 -2.14 11.25 -13.04
N PRO A 376 -2.35 11.76 -11.80
CA PRO A 376 -2.07 11.04 -10.55
C PRO A 376 -2.64 9.61 -10.54
N TYR A 377 -3.89 9.45 -10.96
CA TYR A 377 -4.54 8.13 -11.07
C TYR A 377 -3.76 7.13 -11.93
N VAL A 378 -3.15 7.56 -13.04
CA VAL A 378 -2.34 6.68 -13.90
C VAL A 378 -1.09 6.24 -13.16
N ARG A 379 -0.40 7.15 -12.48
CA ARG A 379 0.81 6.82 -11.71
C ARG A 379 0.50 5.89 -10.54
N GLU A 380 -0.64 6.08 -9.88
CA GLU A 380 -1.05 5.31 -8.70
C GLU A 380 -1.65 3.93 -9.03
N GLN A 381 -2.54 3.85 -10.01
CA GLN A 381 -3.37 2.65 -10.21
C GLN A 381 -2.91 1.75 -11.37
N LEU A 382 -2.09 2.24 -12.31
CA LEU A 382 -1.74 1.49 -13.52
C LEU A 382 -1.01 0.18 -13.22
N ALA A 383 -0.15 0.14 -12.19
CA ALA A 383 0.56 -1.07 -11.79
C ALA A 383 -0.42 -2.20 -11.41
N GLY A 384 -1.47 -1.88 -10.65
CA GLY A 384 -2.51 -2.83 -10.27
C GLY A 384 -3.35 -3.31 -11.46
N HIS A 385 -3.79 -2.39 -12.32
CA HIS A 385 -4.51 -2.76 -13.56
C HIS A 385 -3.65 -3.64 -14.48
N ALA A 386 -2.36 -3.32 -14.62
CA ALA A 386 -1.43 -4.07 -15.46
C ALA A 386 -1.12 -5.46 -14.90
N LEU A 387 -1.01 -5.59 -13.57
CA LEU A 387 -0.88 -6.88 -12.90
C LEU A 387 -2.11 -7.76 -13.17
N ASP A 388 -3.30 -7.24 -12.88
CA ASP A 388 -4.56 -7.96 -13.06
C ASP A 388 -4.86 -8.30 -14.53
N GLY A 389 -4.43 -7.43 -15.45
CA GLY A 389 -4.52 -7.62 -16.90
C GLY A 389 -3.45 -8.56 -17.49
N GLY A 390 -2.43 -8.89 -16.70
CA GLY A 390 -1.29 -9.71 -17.11
C GLY A 390 -0.41 -9.05 -18.17
N VAL A 391 -0.29 -7.72 -18.13
CA VAL A 391 0.53 -6.92 -19.07
C VAL A 391 1.61 -6.11 -18.36
N LEU A 392 1.74 -6.22 -17.03
CA LEU A 392 2.77 -5.55 -16.26
C LEU A 392 4.21 -5.80 -16.77
N PRO A 393 4.62 -7.03 -17.17
CA PRO A 393 5.98 -7.25 -17.69
C PRO A 393 6.36 -6.37 -18.88
N GLU A 394 5.40 -5.99 -19.72
CA GLU A 394 5.63 -5.09 -20.86
C GLU A 394 5.93 -3.66 -20.38
N LEU A 395 5.24 -3.19 -19.34
CA LEU A 395 5.46 -1.87 -18.74
C LEU A 395 6.78 -1.80 -17.96
N LEU A 396 7.22 -2.91 -17.36
CA LEU A 396 8.51 -2.98 -16.66
C LEU A 396 9.71 -2.80 -17.61
N ALA A 397 9.49 -2.88 -18.93
CA ALA A 397 10.47 -2.55 -19.95
C ALA A 397 10.58 -1.03 -20.23
N ASP A 398 9.68 -0.20 -19.70
CA ASP A 398 9.72 1.25 -19.82
C ASP A 398 10.36 1.87 -18.56
N PRO A 399 11.55 2.48 -18.65
CA PRO A 399 12.21 3.10 -17.51
C PRO A 399 11.44 4.27 -16.91
N GLY A 400 10.68 5.04 -17.69
CA GLY A 400 9.86 6.13 -17.16
C GLY A 400 8.74 5.61 -16.26
N PHE A 401 8.14 4.46 -16.61
CA PHE A 401 7.16 3.80 -15.75
C PHE A 401 7.77 3.40 -14.40
N LEU A 402 8.97 2.80 -14.41
CA LEU A 402 9.67 2.38 -13.18
C LEU A 402 9.96 3.56 -12.23
N LEU A 403 10.18 4.76 -12.76
CA LEU A 403 10.50 5.95 -11.97
C LEU A 403 9.28 6.66 -11.40
N HIS A 404 8.20 6.75 -12.18
CA HIS A 404 7.07 7.63 -11.86
C HIS A 404 5.82 6.90 -11.36
N ALA A 405 5.70 5.59 -11.55
CA ALA A 405 4.63 4.82 -10.92
C ALA A 405 4.69 4.95 -9.39
N ASP A 406 3.57 4.73 -8.70
CA ASP A 406 3.57 4.60 -7.26
C ASP A 406 4.48 3.44 -6.84
N GLN A 407 5.51 3.75 -6.05
CA GLN A 407 6.59 2.80 -5.79
C GLN A 407 6.16 1.68 -4.84
N VAL A 408 5.19 1.95 -3.96
CA VAL A 408 4.66 0.95 -3.03
C VAL A 408 3.85 -0.09 -3.81
N SER A 409 2.90 0.37 -4.63
CA SER A 409 2.06 -0.49 -5.47
C SER A 409 2.85 -1.24 -6.54
N LEU A 410 3.81 -0.56 -7.19
CA LEU A 410 4.68 -1.20 -8.18
C LEU A 410 5.53 -2.30 -7.54
N ARG A 411 6.09 -2.06 -6.34
CA ARG A 411 6.92 -3.04 -5.65
C ARG A 411 6.11 -4.28 -5.28
N ALA A 412 4.94 -4.10 -4.68
CA ALA A 412 4.03 -5.20 -4.36
C ALA A 412 3.67 -6.02 -5.63
N ALA A 413 3.46 -5.35 -6.76
CA ALA A 413 3.08 -6.02 -8.01
C ALA A 413 4.23 -6.84 -8.60
N VAL A 414 5.45 -6.30 -8.57
CA VAL A 414 6.65 -6.98 -9.06
C VAL A 414 7.02 -8.16 -8.14
N GLU A 415 6.96 -7.99 -6.82
CA GLU A 415 7.19 -9.07 -5.85
C GLU A 415 6.18 -10.22 -6.05
N HIS A 416 4.92 -9.90 -6.31
CA HIS A 416 3.90 -10.91 -6.65
C HIS A 416 4.26 -11.68 -7.93
N LEU A 417 4.70 -11.00 -8.99
CA LEU A 417 5.14 -11.65 -10.23
C LEU A 417 6.32 -12.60 -9.99
N VAL A 418 7.30 -12.18 -9.18
CA VAL A 418 8.46 -13.01 -8.82
C VAL A 418 8.04 -14.23 -8.02
N ALA A 419 7.16 -14.06 -7.02
CA ALA A 419 6.62 -15.18 -6.23
C ALA A 419 5.85 -16.19 -7.12
N ALA A 420 5.18 -15.70 -8.16
CA ALA A 420 4.52 -16.53 -9.17
C ALA A 420 5.48 -17.16 -10.20
N GLY A 421 6.79 -16.95 -10.08
CA GLY A 421 7.82 -17.51 -10.97
C GLY A 421 7.96 -16.80 -12.32
N THR A 422 7.47 -15.56 -12.43
CA THR A 422 7.60 -14.76 -13.66
C THR A 422 9.02 -14.23 -13.81
N GLU A 423 9.64 -14.45 -14.97
CA GLU A 423 10.93 -13.84 -15.28
C GLU A 423 10.77 -12.33 -15.54
N LEU A 424 11.50 -11.52 -14.78
CA LEU A 424 11.49 -10.08 -14.92
C LEU A 424 12.50 -9.60 -15.99
N PRO A 425 12.18 -8.53 -16.74
CA PRO A 425 13.17 -7.82 -17.56
C PRO A 425 14.41 -7.42 -16.73
N ALA A 426 15.58 -7.35 -17.37
CA ALA A 426 16.85 -7.10 -16.67
C ALA A 426 16.83 -5.82 -15.82
N GLN A 427 16.37 -4.71 -16.39
CA GLN A 427 16.22 -3.44 -15.67
C GLN A 427 15.20 -3.49 -14.53
N ALA A 428 14.15 -4.32 -14.64
CA ALA A 428 13.15 -4.48 -13.60
C ALA A 428 13.72 -5.23 -12.40
N ARG A 429 14.66 -6.17 -12.62
CA ARG A 429 15.43 -6.81 -11.53
C ARG A 429 16.36 -5.81 -10.84
N THR A 430 17.00 -4.93 -11.61
CA THR A 430 17.80 -3.82 -11.06
C THR A 430 16.94 -2.87 -10.24
N TRP A 431 15.78 -2.47 -10.77
CA TRP A 431 14.80 -1.63 -10.05
C TRP A 431 14.30 -2.30 -8.78
N LEU A 432 13.95 -3.59 -8.81
CA LEU A 432 13.44 -4.33 -7.64
C LEU A 432 14.45 -4.34 -6.50
N ARG A 433 15.75 -4.41 -6.82
CA ARG A 433 16.83 -4.29 -5.82
C ARG A 433 16.84 -2.91 -5.13
N LEU A 434 16.49 -1.85 -5.86
CA LEU A 434 16.45 -0.48 -5.36
C LEU A 434 15.09 -0.10 -4.74
N ALA A 435 14.02 -0.83 -5.07
CA ALA A 435 12.65 -0.51 -4.63
C ALA A 435 12.54 -0.28 -3.11
N PRO A 436 13.22 -1.04 -2.22
CA PRO A 436 13.22 -0.75 -0.79
C PRO A 436 13.76 0.65 -0.44
N LEU A 437 14.79 1.12 -1.14
CA LEU A 437 15.33 2.47 -0.95
C LEU A 437 14.32 3.54 -1.38
N PHE A 438 13.64 3.31 -2.50
CA PHE A 438 12.65 4.24 -3.03
C PHE A 438 11.45 4.37 -2.10
N THR A 439 10.95 3.25 -1.56
CA THR A 439 9.80 3.26 -0.65
C THR A 439 10.17 3.78 0.75
N ARG A 440 11.34 3.40 1.30
CA ARG A 440 11.72 3.77 2.69
C ARG A 440 12.09 5.25 2.82
N ASN A 441 12.70 5.83 1.79
CA ASN A 441 13.18 7.21 1.82
C ASN A 441 12.29 8.17 1.03
N GLU A 442 11.15 7.69 0.51
CA GLU A 442 10.25 8.45 -0.36
C GLU A 442 10.99 9.20 -1.47
N ALA A 443 12.01 8.55 -2.05
CA ALA A 443 12.95 9.21 -2.97
C ALA A 443 12.19 9.86 -4.14
N GLY A 444 12.50 11.11 -4.48
CA GLY A 444 11.90 11.77 -5.65
C GLY A 444 12.35 11.16 -6.99
N PRO A 445 11.66 11.47 -8.11
CA PRO A 445 11.95 10.88 -9.42
C PRO A 445 13.41 11.07 -9.87
N ASP A 446 14.00 12.24 -9.66
CA ASP A 446 15.39 12.53 -10.06
C ASP A 446 16.41 11.66 -9.32
N LEU A 447 16.19 11.46 -8.02
CA LEU A 447 17.05 10.59 -7.22
C LEU A 447 16.85 9.12 -7.60
N ARG A 448 15.61 8.68 -7.85
CA ARG A 448 15.32 7.33 -8.37
C ARG A 448 16.03 7.11 -9.71
N ALA A 449 15.96 8.09 -10.61
CA ALA A 449 16.58 8.06 -11.93
C ALA A 449 18.10 7.91 -11.83
N ALA A 450 18.75 8.75 -11.02
CA ALA A 450 20.19 8.66 -10.80
C ALA A 450 20.59 7.29 -10.21
N LEU A 451 19.90 6.84 -9.15
CA LEU A 451 20.18 5.54 -8.52
C LEU A 451 19.96 4.37 -9.48
N LEU A 452 18.90 4.41 -10.30
CA LEU A 452 18.63 3.38 -11.31
C LEU A 452 19.69 3.41 -12.42
N GLU A 453 20.07 4.59 -12.92
CA GLU A 453 21.15 4.76 -13.90
C GLU A 453 22.48 4.16 -13.43
N HIS A 454 22.79 4.37 -12.15
CA HIS A 454 23.96 3.80 -11.50
C HIS A 454 23.89 2.28 -11.37
N ALA A 455 22.80 1.78 -10.81
CA ALA A 455 22.61 0.36 -10.57
C ALA A 455 22.57 -0.45 -11.88
N LEU A 456 22.05 0.13 -12.97
CA LEU A 456 22.12 -0.47 -14.30
C LEU A 456 23.57 -0.64 -14.75
N ARG A 457 24.42 0.37 -14.58
CA ARG A 457 25.87 0.26 -14.89
C ARG A 457 26.57 -0.76 -13.99
N GLN A 458 26.23 -0.81 -12.70
CA GLN A 458 26.77 -1.84 -11.79
C GLN A 458 26.41 -3.26 -12.25
N ASP A 459 25.23 -3.43 -12.82
CA ASP A 459 24.77 -4.72 -13.38
C ASP A 459 25.28 -4.97 -14.81
N GLY A 460 26.09 -4.07 -15.38
CA GLY A 460 26.60 -4.18 -16.76
C GLY A 460 25.53 -3.98 -17.84
N LEU A 461 24.41 -3.34 -17.50
CA LEU A 461 23.33 -3.02 -18.42
C LEU A 461 23.57 -1.65 -19.08
N PRO A 462 23.06 -1.42 -20.30
CA PRO A 462 23.16 -0.12 -20.95
C PRO A 462 22.49 0.94 -20.09
N ALA A 463 23.14 2.10 -19.96
CA ALA A 463 22.56 3.23 -19.24
C ALA A 463 21.37 3.78 -20.04
N THR A 464 20.22 3.88 -19.38
CA THR A 464 19.07 4.64 -19.89
C THR A 464 19.34 6.12 -19.67
N GLU A 465 19.13 6.95 -20.69
CA GLU A 465 19.18 8.41 -20.53
C GLU A 465 17.87 8.91 -19.92
N PHE A 466 17.92 9.27 -18.64
CA PHE A 466 16.77 9.80 -17.88
C PHE A 466 16.64 11.33 -17.90
N GLY A 467 17.20 12.01 -18.90
CA GLY A 467 17.20 13.48 -19.01
C GLY A 467 18.35 14.16 -18.22
N PRO A 468 18.81 15.36 -18.64
CA PRO A 468 20.08 15.98 -18.21
C PRO A 468 20.13 16.40 -16.74
N ASP A 469 18.99 16.59 -16.08
CA ASP A 469 18.87 17.27 -14.79
C ASP A 469 19.09 16.37 -13.56
N LEU A 470 19.76 15.23 -13.73
CA LEU A 470 20.08 14.36 -12.60
C LEU A 470 21.03 15.04 -11.62
N PRO A 471 20.97 14.73 -10.31
CA PRO A 471 21.93 15.24 -9.33
C PRO A 471 23.38 14.85 -9.66
N TRP A 472 23.55 13.71 -10.34
CA TRP A 472 24.83 13.23 -10.84
C TRP A 472 24.66 12.23 -11.98
N ARG A 473 25.74 12.02 -12.73
CA ARG A 473 25.87 10.97 -13.76
C ARG A 473 26.90 9.95 -13.37
N THR A 474 26.61 8.66 -13.56
CA THR A 474 27.65 7.64 -13.35
C THR A 474 28.58 7.64 -14.55
N LEU A 475 29.85 7.98 -14.34
CA LEU A 475 30.88 7.90 -15.38
C LEU A 475 31.18 6.44 -15.70
N TRP A 476 31.40 5.65 -14.67
CA TRP A 476 31.64 4.22 -14.75
C TRP A 476 31.38 3.57 -13.39
N ALA A 477 31.06 2.28 -13.42
CA ALA A 477 30.95 1.40 -12.25
C ALA A 477 31.66 0.09 -12.57
N ARG A 478 32.40 -0.48 -11.60
CA ARG A 478 33.15 -1.72 -11.78
C ARG A 478 32.95 -2.66 -10.59
N PRO A 479 32.71 -3.96 -10.85
CA PRO A 479 32.66 -4.94 -9.79
C PRO A 479 34.04 -5.06 -9.12
N LEU A 480 34.06 -4.93 -7.80
CA LEU A 480 35.28 -5.08 -7.00
C LEU A 480 34.94 -5.73 -5.65
N PRO A 481 34.73 -7.07 -5.62
CA PRO A 481 34.28 -7.76 -4.43
C PRO A 481 35.24 -7.61 -3.25
N GLY A 482 34.68 -7.38 -2.05
CA GLY A 482 35.45 -7.27 -0.82
C GLY A 482 36.14 -5.93 -0.62
N VAL A 483 35.82 -4.91 -1.42
CA VAL A 483 36.30 -3.54 -1.19
C VAL A 483 35.91 -3.06 0.21
N THR A 484 36.86 -2.53 0.97
CA THR A 484 36.65 -2.08 2.36
C THR A 484 36.87 -0.59 2.57
N ALA A 485 37.53 0.08 1.62
CA ALA A 485 37.72 1.53 1.62
C ALA A 485 38.01 2.05 0.22
N VAL A 486 37.72 3.33 -0.01
CA VAL A 486 38.06 4.05 -1.23
C VAL A 486 38.51 5.48 -0.92
N THR A 487 39.42 6.03 -1.71
CA THR A 487 39.84 7.45 -1.62
C THR A 487 40.23 7.97 -2.99
N ALA A 488 40.13 9.29 -3.17
CA ALA A 488 40.68 9.97 -4.33
C ALA A 488 42.21 10.09 -4.19
N ALA A 489 42.91 9.99 -5.32
CA ALA A 489 44.36 10.16 -5.41
C ALA A 489 44.74 10.91 -6.69
N LEU A 490 45.99 11.36 -6.75
CA LEU A 490 46.62 11.98 -7.90
C LEU A 490 47.84 11.15 -8.32
N THR A 491 47.96 10.88 -9.62
CA THR A 491 49.19 10.34 -10.20
C THR A 491 50.28 11.41 -10.24
N PRO A 492 51.56 11.04 -10.41
CA PRO A 492 52.64 12.02 -10.59
C PRO A 492 52.42 13.00 -11.76
N GLU A 493 51.67 12.57 -12.78
CA GLU A 493 51.29 13.38 -13.94
C GLU A 493 50.08 14.29 -13.68
N GLY A 494 49.49 14.22 -12.48
CA GLY A 494 48.34 15.03 -12.07
C GLY A 494 46.98 14.44 -12.47
N THR A 495 46.93 13.20 -12.96
CA THR A 495 45.67 12.52 -13.29
C THR A 495 44.93 12.11 -12.01
N THR A 496 43.61 12.33 -11.97
CA THR A 496 42.77 11.94 -10.84
C THR A 496 42.48 10.44 -10.87
N ALA A 497 42.63 9.79 -9.73
CA ALA A 497 42.50 8.36 -9.57
C ALA A 497 41.54 8.00 -8.42
N LEU A 498 40.79 6.91 -8.58
CA LEU A 498 40.10 6.20 -7.51
C LEU A 498 41.03 5.09 -7.02
N VAL A 499 41.36 5.09 -5.73
CA VAL A 499 42.13 4.02 -5.09
C VAL A 499 41.26 3.28 -4.10
N ALA A 500 41.17 1.96 -4.25
CA ALA A 500 40.36 1.09 -3.43
C ALA A 500 41.20 0.06 -2.68
N VAL A 501 40.81 -0.23 -1.44
CA VAL A 501 41.39 -1.27 -0.60
C VAL A 501 40.61 -2.56 -0.80
N VAL A 502 41.29 -3.63 -1.19
CA VAL A 502 40.71 -4.96 -1.45
C VAL A 502 41.41 -6.03 -0.61
N PRO A 503 40.81 -7.22 -0.43
CA PRO A 503 41.46 -8.31 0.27
C PRO A 503 42.74 -8.72 -0.48
N GLY A 504 43.82 -8.96 0.27
CA GLY A 504 45.08 -9.44 -0.31
C GLY A 504 44.93 -10.81 -0.98
N THR A 505 45.76 -11.08 -1.98
CA THR A 505 45.80 -12.38 -2.69
C THR A 505 46.51 -13.51 -1.91
N GLY A 506 46.83 -13.28 -0.63
CA GLY A 506 47.48 -14.26 0.25
C GLY A 506 46.49 -15.33 0.76
N ALA A 507 46.98 -16.55 0.94
CA ALA A 507 46.18 -17.67 1.44
C ALA A 507 45.52 -17.35 2.80
N PRO A 508 44.27 -17.78 3.06
CA PRO A 508 43.44 -17.34 4.20
C PRO A 508 43.90 -17.85 5.58
N THR A 509 45.11 -18.40 5.71
CA THR A 509 45.64 -19.02 6.93
C THR A 509 46.79 -18.26 7.57
N ALA A 510 47.16 -17.07 7.07
CA ALA A 510 48.13 -16.21 7.73
C ALA A 510 47.40 -15.02 8.38
N GLU A 511 47.69 -14.74 9.65
CA GLU A 511 47.23 -13.55 10.38
C GLU A 511 47.72 -12.21 9.75
N ASP A 512 48.48 -12.28 8.65
CA ASP A 512 49.06 -11.17 7.89
C ASP A 512 48.58 -11.13 6.42
N ALA A 513 47.27 -11.26 6.16
CA ALA A 513 46.73 -10.97 4.83
C ALA A 513 46.89 -9.46 4.54
N THR A 514 47.96 -9.06 3.85
CA THR A 514 48.21 -7.67 3.48
C THR A 514 47.11 -7.19 2.53
N ALA A 515 46.37 -6.15 2.92
CA ALA A 515 45.35 -5.56 2.08
C ALA A 515 45.95 -5.12 0.73
N GLY A 516 45.31 -5.52 -0.37
CA GLY A 516 45.69 -5.11 -1.72
C GLY A 516 45.14 -3.72 -2.04
N LEU A 517 45.79 -3.02 -2.97
CA LEU A 517 45.30 -1.75 -3.50
C LEU A 517 45.02 -1.89 -4.99
N ALA A 518 43.85 -1.42 -5.41
CA ALA A 518 43.46 -1.30 -6.81
C ALA A 518 43.29 0.17 -7.16
N ALA A 519 43.90 0.62 -8.26
CA ALA A 519 43.84 2.00 -8.73
C ALA A 519 43.18 2.08 -10.11
N PHE A 520 42.29 3.05 -10.28
CA PHE A 520 41.57 3.30 -11.51
C PHE A 520 41.60 4.79 -11.83
N ASP A 521 41.68 5.13 -13.11
CA ASP A 521 41.49 6.51 -13.56
C ASP A 521 40.06 6.97 -13.22
N ALA A 522 39.93 8.11 -12.54
CA ALA A 522 38.65 8.56 -12.00
C ALA A 522 37.63 8.92 -13.09
N LEU A 523 38.08 9.30 -14.28
CA LEU A 523 37.20 9.72 -15.38
C LEU A 523 36.80 8.57 -16.29
N THR A 524 37.71 7.63 -16.54
CA THR A 524 37.55 6.56 -17.55
C THR A 524 37.33 5.17 -16.95
N GLY A 525 37.73 4.96 -15.69
CA GLY A 525 37.65 3.66 -15.02
C GLY A 525 38.70 2.66 -15.51
N ALA A 526 39.64 3.11 -16.36
CA ALA A 526 40.76 2.29 -16.81
C ALA A 526 41.66 1.93 -15.62
N PRO A 527 42.08 0.66 -15.49
CA PRO A 527 43.00 0.28 -14.42
C PRO A 527 44.33 1.00 -14.61
N LEU A 528 44.83 1.63 -13.56
CA LEU A 528 46.11 2.33 -13.59
C LEU A 528 47.24 1.33 -13.26
N PRO A 529 48.28 1.23 -14.11
CA PRO A 529 49.42 0.34 -13.86
C PRO A 529 50.39 0.89 -12.80
N THR A 530 50.14 2.09 -12.28
CA THR A 530 51.02 2.80 -11.36
C THR A 530 51.03 2.15 -9.98
N ALA A 531 52.22 1.97 -9.41
CA ALA A 531 52.38 1.39 -8.09
C ALA A 531 51.68 2.30 -7.04
N PRO A 532 50.83 1.78 -6.14
CA PRO A 532 50.01 2.60 -5.24
C PRO A 532 50.80 3.59 -4.37
N ASP A 533 52.05 3.26 -4.07
CA ASP A 533 53.04 4.06 -3.36
C ASP A 533 53.51 5.32 -4.11
N THR A 534 53.22 5.42 -5.40
CA THR A 534 53.44 6.64 -6.22
C THR A 534 52.23 7.57 -6.27
N LEU A 535 51.08 7.13 -5.74
CA LEU A 535 49.85 7.91 -5.72
C LEU A 535 49.83 8.81 -4.48
N THR A 536 49.42 10.06 -4.65
CA THR A 536 49.32 11.02 -3.55
C THR A 536 47.88 11.36 -3.26
N ARG A 537 47.52 11.51 -1.98
CA ARG A 537 46.19 12.00 -1.62
C ARG A 537 46.07 13.49 -1.94
N PRO A 538 44.92 13.97 -2.43
CA PRO A 538 44.66 15.40 -2.58
C PRO A 538 44.86 16.13 -1.25
N SER A 539 45.48 17.30 -1.30
CA SER A 539 45.62 18.17 -0.14
C SER A 539 44.24 18.71 0.30
N GLY A 540 44.14 19.19 1.55
CA GLY A 540 42.92 19.83 2.03
C GLY A 540 42.49 21.03 1.17
N GLU A 541 43.45 21.79 0.65
CA GLU A 541 43.21 22.93 -0.24
C GLU A 541 42.69 22.48 -1.61
N GLN A 542 43.25 21.41 -2.19
CA GLN A 542 42.77 20.81 -3.44
C GLN A 542 41.36 20.21 -3.31
N ARG A 543 40.99 19.72 -2.14
CA ARG A 543 39.60 19.29 -1.87
C ARG A 543 38.67 20.49 -1.71
N ALA A 544 39.10 21.50 -0.96
CA ALA A 544 38.31 22.71 -0.72
C ALA A 544 38.06 23.50 -2.00
N SER A 545 38.94 23.45 -3.00
CA SER A 545 38.77 24.13 -4.28
C SER A 545 37.56 23.65 -5.08
N THR A 546 36.99 22.48 -4.76
CA THR A 546 35.74 22.01 -5.37
C THR A 546 34.53 22.85 -4.94
N GLY A 547 34.61 23.55 -3.80
CA GLY A 547 33.47 24.21 -3.18
C GLY A 547 32.41 23.23 -2.67
N LEU A 548 32.77 21.95 -2.45
CA LEU A 548 31.86 20.89 -2.02
C LEU A 548 32.35 20.23 -0.73
N ALA A 549 31.40 19.76 0.08
CA ALA A 549 31.66 18.95 1.26
C ALA A 549 30.84 17.67 1.25
N LEU A 550 31.39 16.61 1.84
CA LEU A 550 30.73 15.31 1.98
C LEU A 550 30.29 15.07 3.43
N SER A 551 29.09 14.51 3.57
CA SER A 551 28.64 13.85 4.80
C SER A 551 28.34 12.39 4.45
N ILE A 552 29.03 11.46 5.10
CA ILE A 552 28.96 10.04 4.80
C ILE A 552 28.42 9.33 6.04
N GLY A 553 27.26 8.68 5.89
CA GLY A 553 26.71 7.74 6.86
C GLY A 553 26.96 6.30 6.44
N GLY A 554 26.37 5.34 7.16
CA GLY A 554 26.47 3.93 6.81
C GLY A 554 25.82 3.65 5.45
N ASP A 555 24.60 4.13 5.24
CA ASP A 555 23.73 3.84 4.10
C ASP A 555 23.44 5.07 3.23
N TYR A 556 24.05 6.21 3.51
CA TYR A 556 23.86 7.43 2.74
C TYR A 556 25.15 8.21 2.54
N LEU A 557 25.15 9.02 1.49
CA LEU A 557 26.10 10.09 1.25
C LEU A 557 25.35 11.35 0.83
N ARG A 558 25.71 12.49 1.42
CA ARG A 558 25.18 13.81 1.08
C ARG A 558 26.31 14.72 0.64
N VAL A 559 26.06 15.48 -0.41
CA VAL A 559 26.97 16.48 -0.94
C VAL A 559 26.38 17.86 -0.69
N TRP A 560 27.19 18.73 -0.10
CA TRP A 560 26.82 20.10 0.25
C TRP A 560 27.67 21.08 -0.55
N ARG A 561 27.07 22.16 -1.01
CA ARG A 561 27.82 23.31 -1.51
C ARG A 561 28.35 24.10 -0.32
N LEU A 562 29.62 24.49 -0.38
CA LEU A 562 30.24 25.35 0.62
C LEU A 562 29.97 26.81 0.28
N ASP A 563 29.60 27.60 1.29
CA ASP A 563 29.46 29.05 1.18
C ASP A 563 30.85 29.73 1.20
N GLY A 564 30.89 31.04 0.91
CA GLY A 564 32.15 31.80 0.80
C GLY A 564 32.98 31.87 2.09
N ASP A 565 32.41 31.49 3.24
CA ASP A 565 33.05 31.35 4.54
C ASP A 565 33.47 29.90 4.88
N GLY A 566 33.19 28.95 3.98
CA GLY A 566 33.48 27.53 4.15
C GLY A 566 32.45 26.76 4.97
N ALA A 567 31.30 27.35 5.30
CA ALA A 567 30.19 26.65 5.94
C ALA A 567 29.40 25.79 4.93
N ALA A 568 28.76 24.72 5.41
CA ALA A 568 27.87 23.90 4.58
C ALA A 568 26.55 24.66 4.33
N GLY A 569 26.31 25.00 3.06
CA GLY A 569 25.11 25.69 2.59
C GLY A 569 24.05 24.70 2.09
N GLU A 570 23.67 24.80 0.81
CA GLU A 570 22.63 23.96 0.19
C GLU A 570 23.12 22.53 -0.09
N GLN A 571 22.27 21.52 0.18
CA GLN A 571 22.52 20.15 -0.25
C GLN A 571 22.29 20.04 -1.77
N VAL A 572 23.34 19.68 -2.51
CA VAL A 572 23.30 19.62 -3.99
C VAL A 572 23.12 18.21 -4.55
N ALA A 573 23.42 17.18 -3.75
CA ALA A 573 23.19 15.79 -4.15
C ALA A 573 23.06 14.87 -2.93
N ALA A 574 22.37 13.76 -3.13
CA ALA A 574 22.36 12.63 -2.21
C ALA A 574 22.59 11.32 -2.99
N PHE A 575 23.20 10.36 -2.31
CA PHE A 575 23.31 8.98 -2.75
C PHE A 575 22.82 8.09 -1.60
N LEU A 576 21.96 7.14 -1.92
CA LEU A 576 21.40 6.18 -0.97
C LEU A 576 21.88 4.79 -1.36
N SER A 577 22.30 4.01 -0.37
CA SER A 577 22.78 2.65 -0.56
C SER A 577 21.94 1.68 0.27
N ALA A 578 21.59 0.54 -0.32
CA ALA A 578 20.88 -0.54 0.40
C ALA A 578 21.80 -1.27 1.39
N GLU A 579 23.11 -1.21 1.15
CA GLU A 579 24.15 -1.83 1.95
C GLU A 579 25.14 -0.77 2.44
N PRO A 580 25.89 -1.01 3.53
CA PRO A 580 26.86 -0.04 4.01
C PRO A 580 27.89 0.36 2.95
N LEU A 581 28.17 1.66 2.84
CA LEU A 581 29.23 2.19 2.01
C LEU A 581 30.59 1.81 2.60
N ALA A 582 31.47 1.26 1.77
CA ALA A 582 32.87 1.02 2.13
C ALA A 582 33.67 2.34 2.19
N GLY A 583 33.20 3.38 1.48
CA GLY A 583 33.71 4.73 1.61
C GLY A 583 33.32 5.61 0.43
N ALA A 584 33.66 6.89 0.53
CA ALA A 584 33.57 7.84 -0.57
C ALA A 584 34.56 8.99 -0.38
N ASP A 585 34.94 9.63 -1.48
CA ASP A 585 35.83 10.80 -1.50
C ASP A 585 35.52 11.68 -2.73
N LEU A 586 36.03 12.90 -2.74
CA LEU A 586 35.95 13.81 -3.89
C LEU A 586 37.33 14.03 -4.49
N THR A 587 37.40 13.93 -5.81
CA THR A 587 38.58 14.35 -6.57
C THR A 587 38.61 15.89 -6.67
N PRO A 588 39.79 16.50 -6.92
CA PRO A 588 39.90 17.96 -7.08
C PRO A 588 39.08 18.55 -8.24
N ASP A 589 38.76 17.75 -9.25
CA ASP A 589 37.89 18.09 -10.39
C ASP A 589 36.40 17.83 -10.13
N GLY A 590 36.01 17.50 -8.89
CA GLY A 590 34.61 17.36 -8.48
C GLY A 590 33.96 16.04 -8.89
N VAL A 591 34.75 15.01 -9.18
CA VAL A 591 34.26 13.63 -9.38
C VAL A 591 34.12 12.96 -8.01
N LEU A 592 32.90 12.50 -7.73
CA LEU A 592 32.59 11.73 -6.53
C LEU A 592 33.00 10.27 -6.78
N VAL A 593 33.94 9.76 -5.99
CA VAL A 593 34.32 8.35 -6.00
C VAL A 593 33.70 7.66 -4.80
N LEU A 594 33.10 6.48 -5.00
CA LEU A 594 32.46 5.73 -3.93
C LEU A 594 32.65 4.23 -4.10
N ALA A 595 32.52 3.52 -2.98
CA ALA A 595 32.58 2.07 -2.92
C ALA A 595 31.42 1.53 -2.06
N ASP A 596 30.77 0.49 -2.58
CA ASP A 596 29.71 -0.27 -1.92
C ASP A 596 30.01 -1.78 -2.04
N THR A 597 29.09 -2.62 -1.61
CA THR A 597 29.24 -4.08 -1.67
C THR A 597 29.29 -4.64 -3.10
N ARG A 598 28.89 -3.84 -4.12
CA ARG A 598 28.95 -4.23 -5.53
C ARG A 598 30.29 -3.87 -6.16
N GLY A 599 30.98 -2.85 -5.67
CA GLY A 599 32.32 -2.51 -6.10
C GLY A 599 32.62 -1.02 -6.01
N VAL A 600 33.26 -0.47 -7.04
CA VAL A 600 33.73 0.92 -7.07
C VAL A 600 33.13 1.67 -8.24
N SER A 601 32.84 2.95 -8.03
CA SER A 601 32.24 3.79 -9.05
C SER A 601 32.73 5.23 -8.98
N ALA A 602 32.66 5.93 -10.11
CA ALA A 602 32.89 7.36 -10.20
C ALA A 602 31.66 8.06 -10.77
N LEU A 603 31.23 9.13 -10.09
CA LEU A 603 30.04 9.92 -10.41
C LEU A 603 30.45 11.36 -10.68
N ARG A 604 29.90 11.96 -11.73
CA ARG A 604 30.04 13.39 -12.03
C ARG A 604 28.85 14.14 -11.45
N LEU A 605 29.10 15.07 -10.54
CA LEU A 605 28.08 15.91 -9.93
C LEU A 605 27.67 17.04 -10.88
N THR A 606 26.37 17.25 -11.08
CA THR A 606 25.85 18.31 -11.95
C THR A 606 26.13 19.71 -11.39
N ALA A 607 26.14 19.83 -10.06
CA ALA A 607 26.51 21.05 -9.35
C ALA A 607 27.97 21.47 -9.55
N ALA A 608 28.88 20.53 -9.89
CA ALA A 608 30.28 20.80 -10.14
C ALA A 608 30.52 21.33 -11.57
N THR A 609 29.76 20.84 -12.56
CA THR A 609 29.85 21.30 -13.96
C THR A 609 29.44 22.76 -14.13
N ALA A 610 28.45 23.25 -13.38
CA ALA A 610 28.00 24.65 -13.44
C ALA A 610 29.05 25.65 -12.89
N ALA A 611 30.00 25.19 -12.08
CA ALA A 611 31.09 26.03 -11.55
C ALA A 611 32.27 26.16 -12.53
N THR A 612 32.38 25.27 -13.53
CA THR A 612 33.46 25.30 -14.53
C THR A 612 33.11 26.14 -15.76
N GLU A 613 31.83 26.47 -15.97
CA GLU A 613 31.33 27.29 -17.09
C GLU A 613 31.13 28.79 -16.74
N ARG A 614 31.39 29.19 -15.49
CA ARG A 614 31.50 30.60 -15.07
C ARG A 614 32.96 30.96 -14.86
#